data_AF-A0A2N5IC44-F1
#
_entry.id   AF-A0A2N5IC44-F1
#
_cell.length_a   1.000
_cell.length_b   1.000
_cell.length_c   1.000
_cell.angle_alpha   90.00
_cell.angle_beta   90.00
_cell.angle_gamma   90.00
#
_symmetry.space_group_name_H-M   'P 1'
#
loop_
_entity.id
_entity.type
_entity.pdbx_description
1 polymer ?
#
loop_
_entity_poly.entity_id
_entity_poly.type
_entity_poly.pdbx_seq_one_letter_code
_entity_poly.pdbx_strand_id
1 'polypeptide(L)'
;MRNKRSNGGFSSSKKVKIKLFDTHFAWIYQSLLNRFDEVSGYVNRTEWIKEKVEEEFGLTLKEKADLLVLDDLVKEKYYIDKTDWLREKMRQEIME
;
A
#
# COMPACT_ATOMS: atom_id res chain seq x y z
N MET A 1 31.49 1.46 25.75
CA MET A 1 30.08 1.15 26.07
C MET A 1 29.20 1.90 25.09
N ARG A 2 28.49 1.18 24.20
CA ARG A 2 27.89 1.72 22.96
C ARG A 2 26.40 2.00 23.17
N ASN A 3 25.95 3.08 22.53
CA ASN A 3 24.76 3.88 22.77
C ASN A 3 23.41 3.17 23.00
N LYS A 4 22.62 3.86 23.84
CA LYS A 4 21.17 3.78 24.04
C LYS A 4 20.43 3.36 22.77
N ARG A 5 19.74 2.22 22.83
CA ARG A 5 18.63 1.90 21.92
C ARG A 5 17.50 2.88 22.21
N SER A 6 17.20 3.74 21.26
CA SER A 6 16.00 4.56 21.28
C SER A 6 14.79 3.63 21.28
N ASN A 7 14.03 3.64 22.37
CA ASN A 7 12.67 3.13 22.42
C ASN A 7 11.83 3.98 21.45
N GLY A 8 11.79 3.57 20.19
CA GLY A 8 10.82 4.07 19.23
C GLY A 8 9.48 3.43 19.56
N GLY A 9 8.63 4.15 20.29
CA GLY A 9 7.26 3.72 20.53
C GLY A 9 6.58 3.41 19.20
N PHE A 10 6.15 2.16 19.02
CA PHE A 10 5.25 1.77 17.94
C PHE A 10 3.93 2.52 18.14
N SER A 11 3.83 3.73 17.60
CA SER A 11 2.56 4.41 17.42
C SER A 11 1.80 3.67 16.32
N SER A 12 1.15 2.57 16.69
CA SER A 12 0.27 1.76 15.84
C SER A 12 -0.87 2.56 15.20
N SER A 13 -1.05 3.83 15.61
CA SER A 13 -2.07 4.76 15.14
C SER A 13 -1.63 5.70 14.00
N LYS A 14 -0.33 5.89 13.71
CA LYS A 14 0.09 6.86 12.69
C LYS A 14 -0.22 6.33 11.29
N LYS A 15 -1.04 7.07 10.54
CA LYS A 15 -1.37 6.76 9.14
C LYS A 15 -0.52 7.61 8.19
N VAL A 16 -0.06 6.98 7.11
CA VAL A 16 0.71 7.56 6.00
C VAL A 16 -0.18 7.61 4.77
N LYS A 17 -0.16 8.74 4.07
CA LYS A 17 -0.92 8.93 2.83
C LYS A 17 -0.12 8.39 1.66
N ILE A 18 -0.65 7.37 0.99
CA ILE A 18 -0.15 6.92 -0.32
C ILE A 18 -0.85 7.74 -1.39
N LYS A 19 -0.07 8.18 -2.40
CA LYS A 19 -0.57 8.93 -3.55
C LYS A 19 -0.23 8.20 -4.85
N LEU A 20 -1.14 8.26 -5.81
CA LEU A 20 -0.93 7.89 -7.20
C LEU A 20 -1.43 9.05 -8.06
N PHE A 21 -0.66 9.46 -9.08
CA PHE A 21 -1.00 10.59 -9.96
C PHE A 21 -1.39 11.86 -9.17
N ASP A 22 -0.57 12.19 -8.16
CA ASP A 22 -0.77 13.28 -7.19
C ASP A 22 -2.09 13.26 -6.41
N THR A 23 -2.87 12.19 -6.57
CA THR A 23 -4.18 12.00 -5.96
C THR A 23 -4.06 11.08 -4.75
N HIS A 24 -4.90 11.32 -3.74
CA HIS A 24 -4.98 10.40 -2.61
C HIS A 24 -5.39 9.01 -3.09
N PHE A 25 -4.55 8.01 -2.80
CA PHE A 25 -4.86 6.62 -3.10
C PHE A 25 -5.36 5.88 -1.86
N ALA A 26 -4.55 5.84 -0.81
CA ALA A 26 -4.86 5.05 0.40
C ALA A 26 -4.22 5.63 1.66
N TRP A 27 -4.76 5.25 2.82
CA TRP A 27 -4.16 5.49 4.14
C TRP A 27 -3.63 4.20 4.75
N ILE A 28 -2.31 4.11 4.89
CA ILE A 28 -1.63 2.91 5.42
C ILE A 28 -1.04 3.20 6.79
N TYR A 29 -1.16 2.27 7.73
CA TYR A 29 -0.49 2.41 9.03
C TYR A 29 1.03 2.39 8.83
N GLN A 30 1.74 3.32 9.46
CA GLN A 30 3.20 3.42 9.34
C GLN A 30 3.89 2.10 9.69
N SER A 31 3.39 1.36 10.68
CA SER A 31 3.93 0.05 11.06
C SER A 31 3.83 -0.99 9.93
N LEU A 32 2.68 -1.05 9.24
CA LEU A 32 2.51 -1.94 8.10
C LEU A 32 3.43 -1.53 6.95
N LEU A 33 3.50 -0.23 6.66
CA LEU A 33 4.35 0.29 5.59
C LEU A 33 5.82 0.00 5.84
N ASN A 34 6.31 0.27 7.06
CA ASN A 34 7.69 -0.02 7.45
C ASN A 34 7.99 -1.51 7.32
N ARG A 35 7.09 -2.36 7.80
CA ARG A 35 7.28 -3.82 7.72
C ARG A 35 7.31 -4.30 6.27
N PHE A 36 6.44 -3.76 5.44
CA PHE A 36 6.41 -4.03 4.00
C PHE A 36 7.73 -3.62 3.34
N ASP A 37 8.24 -2.42 3.65
CA ASP A 37 9.51 -1.92 3.12
C ASP A 37 10.70 -2.79 3.55
N GLU A 38 10.72 -3.21 4.82
CA GLU A 38 11.77 -4.06 5.38
C GLU A 38 11.81 -5.45 4.74
N VAL A 39 10.65 -6.03 4.43
CA VAL A 39 10.56 -7.41 3.88
C VAL A 39 10.74 -7.42 2.37
N SER A 40 10.03 -6.56 1.65
CA SER A 40 9.98 -6.61 0.19
C SER A 40 11.16 -5.94 -0.51
N GLY A 41 11.81 -4.96 0.14
CA GLY A 41 12.90 -4.20 -0.48
C GLY A 41 12.49 -3.32 -1.66
N TYR A 42 11.20 -3.12 -1.92
CA TYR A 42 10.73 -2.30 -3.04
C TYR A 42 11.12 -0.83 -2.86
N VAL A 43 11.95 -0.33 -3.78
CA VAL A 43 12.34 1.09 -3.82
C VAL A 43 11.18 1.96 -4.31
N ASN A 44 10.40 1.47 -5.28
CA ASN A 44 9.29 2.20 -5.88
C ASN A 44 7.94 1.52 -5.60
N ARG A 45 7.30 1.92 -4.49
CA ARG A 45 5.97 1.43 -4.11
C ARG A 45 4.91 1.75 -5.16
N THR A 46 5.07 2.82 -5.92
CA THR A 46 4.09 3.20 -6.94
C THR A 46 4.07 2.19 -8.07
N GLU A 47 5.24 1.76 -8.54
CA GLU A 47 5.34 0.70 -9.56
C GLU A 47 4.78 -0.61 -9.04
N TRP A 48 5.15 -1.03 -7.83
CA TRP A 48 4.59 -2.24 -7.23
C TRP A 48 3.05 -2.20 -7.13
N ILE A 49 2.46 -1.06 -6.72
CA ILE A 49 0.99 -0.94 -6.68
C ILE A 49 0.40 -1.13 -8.09
N LYS A 50 1.01 -0.53 -9.11
CA LYS A 50 0.51 -0.63 -10.49
C LYS A 50 0.60 -2.06 -11.02
N GLU A 51 1.70 -2.76 -10.74
CA GLU A 51 1.90 -4.16 -11.09
C GLU A 51 0.81 -5.03 -10.42
N LYS A 52 0.56 -4.85 -9.11
CA LYS A 52 -0.51 -5.59 -8.42
C LYS A 52 -1.90 -5.29 -8.96
N VAL A 53 -2.18 -4.07 -9.40
CA VAL A 53 -3.45 -3.74 -10.05
C VAL A 53 -3.58 -4.45 -11.41
N GLU A 54 -2.52 -4.48 -12.19
CA GLU A 54 -2.50 -5.15 -13.50
C GLU A 54 -2.62 -6.67 -13.35
N GLU A 55 -1.90 -7.28 -12.40
CA GLU A 55 -1.96 -8.72 -12.11
C GLU A 55 -3.37 -9.17 -11.68
N GLU A 56 -4.03 -8.41 -10.81
CA GLU A 56 -5.30 -8.84 -10.20
C GLU A 56 -6.54 -8.45 -10.99
N PHE A 57 -6.50 -7.29 -11.66
CA PHE A 57 -7.65 -6.70 -12.33
C PHE A 57 -7.47 -6.55 -13.84
N GLY A 58 -6.27 -6.78 -14.39
CA GLY A 58 -5.98 -6.53 -15.80
C GLY A 58 -6.04 -5.05 -16.19
N LEU A 59 -5.96 -4.14 -15.21
CA LEU A 59 -6.06 -2.69 -15.42
C LEU A 59 -4.67 -2.05 -15.36
N THR A 60 -4.22 -1.44 -16.46
CA THR A 60 -2.97 -0.68 -16.46
C THR A 60 -3.22 0.77 -16.03
N LEU A 61 -2.78 1.15 -14.83
CA LEU A 61 -2.92 2.52 -14.31
C LEU A 61 -1.96 3.50 -15.01
N LYS A 62 -2.51 4.43 -15.81
CA LYS A 62 -1.78 5.45 -16.56
C LYS A 62 -2.16 6.87 -16.16
N GLU A 63 -3.37 7.08 -15.68
CA GLU A 63 -3.87 8.38 -15.29
C GLU A 63 -4.83 8.35 -14.09
N LYS A 64 -5.23 9.54 -13.64
CA LYS A 64 -6.13 9.68 -12.48
C LYS A 64 -7.51 9.06 -12.74
N ALA A 65 -8.00 9.08 -13.97
CA ALA A 65 -9.31 8.53 -14.33
C ALA A 65 -9.39 7.02 -14.06
N ASP A 66 -8.26 6.31 -14.27
CA ASP A 66 -8.17 4.86 -14.01
C ASP A 66 -8.40 4.50 -12.53
N LEU A 67 -8.12 5.43 -11.61
CA LEU A 67 -8.39 5.21 -10.18
C LEU A 67 -9.89 5.08 -9.88
N LEU A 68 -10.75 5.70 -10.71
CA LEU A 68 -12.21 5.55 -10.57
C LEU A 68 -12.65 4.16 -11.03
N VAL A 69 -12.08 3.67 -12.14
CA VAL A 69 -12.33 2.31 -12.64
C VAL A 69 -11.86 1.27 -11.60
N LEU A 70 -10.68 1.50 -11.01
CA LEU A 70 -10.17 0.65 -9.95
C LEU A 70 -11.08 0.61 -8.72
N ASP A 71 -11.69 1.73 -8.33
CA ASP A 71 -12.63 1.76 -7.19
C ASP A 71 -13.85 0.86 -7.40
N ASP A 72 -14.29 0.69 -8.65
CA ASP A 72 -15.39 -0.22 -8.98
C ASP A 72 -14.92 -1.67 -9.00
N LEU A 73 -13.78 -1.97 -9.64
CA LEU A 73 -13.20 -3.31 -9.70
C LEU A 73 -12.86 -3.87 -8.32
N VAL A 74 -12.36 -3.03 -7.41
CA VAL A 74 -12.04 -3.41 -6.02
C VAL A 74 -13.31 -3.85 -5.28
N LYS A 75 -14.45 -3.18 -5.49
CA LYS A 75 -15.73 -3.58 -4.89
C LYS A 75 -16.26 -4.88 -5.46
N GLU A 76 -16.05 -5.14 -6.75
CA GLU A 76 -16.41 -6.42 -7.39
C GLU A 76 -15.66 -7.62 -6.78
N LYS A 77 -14.46 -7.38 -6.23
CA LYS A 77 -13.68 -8.36 -5.46
C LYS A 77 -14.02 -8.40 -3.96
N TYR A 78 -15.13 -7.80 -3.54
CA TYR A 78 -15.62 -7.77 -2.15
C TYR A 78 -14.74 -7.00 -1.14
N TYR A 79 -13.82 -6.16 -1.62
CA TYR A 79 -13.12 -5.23 -0.73
C TYR A 79 -13.99 -4.02 -0.41
N ILE A 80 -13.78 -3.44 0.77
CA ILE A 80 -14.50 -2.22 1.20
C ILE A 80 -14.10 -1.03 0.32
N ASP A 81 -12.79 -0.87 0.11
CA ASP A 81 -12.18 0.16 -0.72
C ASP A 81 -10.75 -0.22 -1.13
N LYS A 82 -10.14 0.61 -1.97
CA LYS A 82 -8.74 0.49 -2.40
C LYS A 82 -7.73 0.52 -1.24
N THR A 83 -8.06 1.12 -0.09
CA THR A 83 -7.19 1.09 1.10
C THR A 83 -7.19 -0.29 1.75
N ASP A 84 -8.36 -0.92 1.86
CA ASP A 84 -8.51 -2.27 2.38
C ASP A 84 -7.79 -3.28 1.50
N TRP A 85 -8.03 -3.23 0.19
CA TRP A 85 -7.30 -4.02 -0.81
C TRP A 85 -5.78 -3.87 -0.67
N LEU A 86 -5.26 -2.64 -0.67
CA LEU A 86 -3.82 -2.39 -0.59
C LEU A 86 -3.22 -2.96 0.71
N ARG A 87 -3.92 -2.86 1.84
CA ARG A 87 -3.45 -3.42 3.12
C ARG A 87 -3.36 -4.93 3.07
N GLU A 88 -4.33 -5.59 2.42
CA GLU A 88 -4.27 -7.03 2.24
C GLU A 88 -3.08 -7.45 1.37
N LYS A 89 -2.88 -6.80 0.22
CA LYS A 89 -1.74 -7.10 -0.66
C LYS A 89 -0.40 -6.91 0.06
N MET A 90 -0.26 -5.83 0.83
CA MET A 90 0.95 -5.61 1.64
C MET A 90 1.15 -6.71 2.69
N ARG A 91 0.07 -7.21 3.32
CA ARG A 91 0.18 -8.30 4.30
C ARG A 91 0.56 -9.62 3.64
N GLN A 92 0.02 -9.92 2.45
CA GLN A 92 0.39 -11.09 1.67
C GLN A 92 1.88 -11.07 1.35
N GLU A 93 2.39 -9.95 0.83
CA GLU A 93 3.82 -9.77 0.52
C GLU A 93 4.73 -9.92 1.76
N ILE A 94 4.26 -9.54 2.95
CA ILE A 94 5.03 -9.70 4.19
C ILE A 94 5.10 -11.18 4.65
N MET A 95 4.14 -12.00 4.23
CA MET A 95 4.01 -13.40 4.64
C MET A 95 4.68 -14.39 3.68
N GLU A 96 4.93 -13.98 2.43
CA GLU A 96 5.73 -14.72 1.46
C GLU A 96 7.22 -14.77 1.85
#